data_AF-A0A838SQY9-F1
#
_entry.id   AF-A0A838SQY9-F1
#
_cell.length_a   1.000
_cell.length_b   1.000
_cell.length_c   1.000
_cell.angle_alpha   90.00
_cell.angle_beta   90.00
_cell.angle_gamma   90.00
#
_symmetry.space_group_name_H-M   'P 1'
#
loop_
_entity.id
_entity.type
_entity.pdbx_description
1 polymer ?
#
loop_
_entity_poly.entity_id
_entity_poly.type
_entity_poly.pdbx_seq_one_letter_code
_entity_poly.pdbx_strand_id
1 'polypeptide(L)'
;MTTIKASCPMCGDIELTPEEMRLVVCSYPDWSYYAFDCPHCRDEVRRHADDEVVTLLVTGGVLVSAWHVPEEIVEPRGGHPLTYDDLLDFVLNLSTTQLLAVEAAGVAGALQPRHGG
;
A
#
# COMPACT_ATOMS: atom_id res chain seq x y z
N MET A 1 15.57 -9.23 24.08
CA MET A 1 15.33 -8.25 23.00
C MET A 1 15.67 -8.97 21.71
N THR A 2 14.69 -9.20 20.83
CA THR A 2 14.92 -9.87 19.55
C THR A 2 15.57 -8.86 18.60
N THR A 3 16.67 -9.25 17.97
CA THR A 3 17.32 -8.45 16.92
C THR A 3 17.15 -9.16 15.59
N ILE A 4 16.81 -8.40 14.56
CA ILE A 4 16.58 -8.89 13.20
C ILE A 4 17.71 -8.34 12.34
N LYS A 5 18.40 -9.24 11.64
CA LYS A 5 19.47 -8.85 10.72
C LYS A 5 18.87 -8.56 9.35
N ALA A 6 19.07 -7.34 8.85
CA ALA A 6 18.62 -6.91 7.53
C ALA A 6 19.79 -6.32 6.73
N SER A 7 19.68 -6.28 5.40
CA SER A 7 20.75 -5.80 4.54
C SER A 7 20.39 -4.52 3.81
N CYS A 8 21.09 -3.44 4.16
CA CYS A 8 21.04 -2.16 3.47
C CYS A 8 21.98 -2.20 2.25
N PRO A 9 21.52 -1.80 1.04
CA PRO A 9 22.36 -1.81 -0.15
C PRO A 9 23.57 -0.86 -0.07
N MET A 10 23.52 0.17 0.79
CA MET A 10 24.59 1.15 0.95
C MET A 10 25.53 0.83 2.11
N CYS A 11 25.01 0.34 3.23
CA CYS A 11 25.79 0.14 4.46
C CYS A 11 26.13 -1.33 4.73
N GLY A 12 25.52 -2.27 4.00
CA GLY A 12 25.62 -3.70 4.25
C GLY A 12 24.66 -4.17 5.33
N ASP A 13 25.06 -5.20 6.06
CA ASP A 13 24.21 -5.82 7.07
C ASP A 13 24.10 -4.95 8.33
N ILE A 14 22.88 -4.77 8.81
CA ILE A 14 22.53 -4.01 10.00
C ILE A 14 21.62 -4.83 10.92
N GLU A 15 21.62 -4.50 12.20
CA GLU A 15 20.73 -5.08 13.19
C GLU A 15 19.62 -4.07 13.52
N LEU A 16 18.38 -4.54 13.46
CA LEU A 16 17.19 -3.74 13.73
C LEU A 16 16.35 -4.41 14.81
N THR A 17 15.62 -3.60 15.54
CA THR A 17 14.56 -4.06 16.45
C THR A 17 13.25 -4.23 15.67
N PRO A 18 12.30 -5.04 16.18
CA PRO A 18 11.01 -5.22 15.51
C PRO A 18 10.20 -3.92 15.34
N GLU A 19 10.42 -2.93 16.20
CA GLU A 19 9.73 -1.63 16.17
C GLU A 19 10.28 -0.70 15.06
N GLU A 20 11.52 -0.92 14.61
CA GLU A 20 12.17 -0.19 13.52
C GLU A 20 11.81 -0.75 12.14
N MET A 21 11.00 -1.81 12.10
CA MET A 21 10.58 -2.48 10.87
C MET A 21 9.06 -2.41 10.72
N ARG A 22 8.62 -2.34 9.47
CA ARG A 22 7.22 -2.49 9.09
C ARG A 22 7.09 -3.66 8.14
N LEU A 23 6.17 -4.57 8.45
CA LEU A 23 5.76 -5.64 7.54
C LEU A 23 4.40 -5.29 6.93
N VAL A 24 4.30 -5.36 5.61
CA VAL A 24 3.04 -5.24 4.87
C VAL A 24 2.71 -6.57 4.25
N VAL A 25 1.61 -7.18 4.70
CA VAL A 25 1.10 -8.44 4.16
C VAL A 25 -0.05 -8.13 3.21
N CYS A 26 0.15 -8.48 1.95
CA CYS A 26 -0.81 -8.21 0.89
C CYS A 26 -1.77 -9.39 0.71
N SER A 27 -2.98 -9.14 0.18
CA SER A 27 -3.87 -10.22 -0.27
C SER A 27 -3.28 -11.05 -1.42
N TYR A 28 -2.27 -10.53 -2.11
CA TYR A 28 -1.45 -11.23 -3.09
C TYR A 28 -0.06 -11.47 -2.48
N PRO A 29 0.34 -12.73 -2.19
CA PRO A 29 1.59 -13.03 -1.49
C PRO A 29 2.83 -12.36 -2.11
N ASP A 30 2.94 -12.40 -3.44
CA ASP A 30 4.05 -11.82 -4.23
C ASP A 30 4.21 -10.30 -4.10
N TRP A 31 3.24 -9.61 -3.48
CA TRP A 31 3.25 -8.16 -3.29
C TRP A 31 3.48 -7.78 -1.83
N SER A 32 3.68 -8.77 -0.96
CA SER A 32 4.04 -8.56 0.43
C SER A 32 5.49 -8.08 0.53
N TYR A 33 5.75 -7.20 1.48
CA TYR A 33 7.07 -6.59 1.62
C TYR A 33 7.31 -6.15 3.06
N TYR A 34 8.58 -6.06 3.43
CA TYR A 34 8.99 -5.33 4.63
C TYR A 34 9.79 -4.09 4.25
N ALA A 35 9.73 -3.08 5.12
CA ALA A 35 10.47 -1.84 4.98
C ALA A 35 11.06 -1.40 6.32
N PHE A 36 12.19 -0.72 6.26
CA PHE A 36 12.86 -0.12 7.41
C PHE A 36 13.68 1.09 6.97
N ASP A 37 13.89 2.03 7.88
CA ASP A 37 14.80 3.15 7.68
C ASP A 37 16.20 2.75 8.16
N CYS A 38 17.21 2.85 7.30
CA CYS A 38 18.57 2.51 7.70
C CYS A 38 19.11 3.57 8.69
N PRO A 39 19.57 3.19 9.91
CA PRO A 39 20.06 4.15 10.89
C PRO A 39 21.37 4.83 10.47
N HIS A 40 22.08 4.29 9.47
CA HIS A 40 23.35 4.83 8.98
C HIS A 40 23.16 5.82 7.82
N CYS A 41 22.48 5.41 6.73
CA CYS A 41 22.28 6.28 5.57
C CYS A 41 20.96 7.06 5.60
N ARG A 42 20.00 6.67 6.45
CA ARG A 42 18.64 7.24 6.56
C ARG A 42 17.77 7.07 5.31
N ASP A 43 18.13 6.15 4.43
CA ASP A 43 17.28 5.74 3.32
C ASP A 43 16.30 4.65 3.76
N GLU A 44 15.07 4.73 3.25
CA GLU A 44 14.08 3.66 3.37
C GLU A 44 14.48 2.51 2.45
N VAL A 45 14.65 1.31 3.03
CA VAL A 45 14.94 0.09 2.29
C VAL A 45 13.69 -0.77 2.28
N ARG A 46 13.22 -1.12 1.08
CA ARG A 46 12.07 -2.01 0.87
C ARG A 46 12.50 -3.32 0.22
N ARG A 47 11.99 -4.44 0.74
CA ARG A 47 12.33 -5.80 0.27
C ARG A 47 11.08 -6.67 0.20
N HIS A 48 11.04 -7.56 -0.80
CA HIS A 48 9.99 -8.56 -0.92
C HIS A 48 9.98 -9.47 0.32
N ALA A 49 8.79 -9.88 0.75
CA ALA A 49 8.60 -10.78 1.88
C ALA A 49 7.82 -12.01 1.41
N ASP A 50 8.52 -13.10 1.14
CA ASP A 50 7.90 -14.41 0.89
C ASP A 50 7.26 -14.95 2.18
N ASP A 51 6.43 -15.99 2.06
CA ASP A 51 5.70 -16.58 3.20
C ASP A 51 6.61 -16.97 4.38
N GLU A 52 7.82 -17.46 4.10
CA GLU A 52 8.82 -17.78 5.12
C GLU A 52 9.31 -16.52 5.87
N VAL A 53 9.59 -15.44 5.13
CA VAL A 53 10.03 -14.15 5.69
C VAL A 53 8.90 -13.51 6.49
N VAL A 54 7.67 -13.55 5.97
CA VAL A 54 6.47 -13.08 6.68
C VAL A 54 6.35 -13.81 8.01
N THR A 55 6.40 -15.13 8.01
CA THR A 55 6.29 -15.96 9.22
C THR A 55 7.39 -15.63 10.24
N LEU A 56 8.63 -15.47 9.77
CA LEU A 56 9.77 -15.12 10.60
C LEU A 56 9.60 -13.76 11.27
N LEU A 57 9.22 -12.73 10.50
CA LEU A 57 9.06 -11.35 11.00
C LEU A 57 7.85 -11.22 11.93
N VAL A 58 6.75 -11.91 11.63
CA VAL A 58 5.57 -12.01 12.52
C VAL A 58 5.98 -12.63 13.86
N THR A 59 6.70 -13.75 13.83
CA THR A 59 7.19 -14.42 15.05
C THR A 59 8.19 -13.54 15.81
N GLY A 60 8.98 -12.74 15.08
CA GLY A 60 9.91 -11.76 15.63
C GLY A 60 9.25 -10.56 16.30
N GLY A 61 7.93 -10.39 16.16
CA GLY A 61 7.15 -9.30 16.77
C GLY A 61 7.07 -8.02 15.94
N VAL A 62 7.37 -8.09 14.63
CA VAL A 62 7.27 -6.93 13.73
C VAL A 62 5.81 -6.52 13.54
N LEU A 63 5.55 -5.21 13.53
CA LEU A 63 4.20 -4.68 13.30
C LEU A 63 3.73 -5.00 11.87
N VAL A 64 2.58 -5.68 11.80
CA VAL A 64 1.97 -6.09 10.53
C VAL A 64 0.87 -5.12 10.13
N SER A 65 0.97 -4.61 8.91
CA SER A 65 -0.11 -3.89 8.23
C SER A 65 -0.68 -4.79 7.14
N ALA A 66 -1.98 -5.07 7.20
CA ALA A 66 -2.65 -5.74 6.10
C ALA A 66 -2.90 -4.75 4.96
N TRP A 67 -2.63 -5.17 3.72
CA TRP A 67 -2.99 -4.43 2.52
C TRP A 67 -3.88 -5.29 1.63
N HIS A 68 -5.09 -4.82 1.37
CA HIS A 68 -5.98 -5.45 0.42
C HIS A 68 -5.88 -4.75 -0.94
N VAL A 69 -5.57 -5.53 -1.97
CA VAL A 69 -5.53 -5.03 -3.35
C VAL A 69 -6.96 -4.88 -3.86
N PRO A 70 -7.37 -3.69 -4.31
CA PRO A 70 -8.66 -3.48 -4.95
C PRO A 70 -8.86 -4.40 -6.16
N GLU A 71 -10.10 -4.83 -6.38
CA GLU A 71 -10.45 -5.77 -7.45
C GLU A 71 -10.12 -5.23 -8.85
N GLU A 72 -10.18 -3.91 -9.03
CA GLU A 72 -9.88 -3.22 -10.29
C GLU A 72 -8.40 -3.36 -10.71
N ILE A 73 -7.49 -3.62 -9.77
CA ILE A 73 -6.07 -3.80 -10.10
C ILE A 73 -5.82 -5.19 -10.72
N VAL A 74 -6.62 -6.16 -10.29
CA VAL A 74 -6.47 -7.59 -10.61
C VAL A 74 -7.45 -8.05 -11.67
N GLU A 75 -8.36 -7.16 -12.07
CA GLU A 75 -9.30 -7.41 -13.15
C GLU A 75 -8.55 -7.75 -14.45
N PRO A 76 -9.07 -8.70 -15.24
CA PRO A 76 -8.54 -8.94 -16.57
C PRO A 76 -8.63 -7.65 -17.38
N ARG A 77 -7.48 -7.11 -17.80
CA ARG A 77 -7.45 -5.91 -18.64
C ARG A 77 -8.17 -6.20 -19.95
N GLY A 78 -9.30 -5.54 -20.13
CA GLY A 78 -10.11 -5.59 -21.35
C GLY A 78 -10.15 -4.25 -22.07
N GLY A 79 -10.68 -4.26 -23.29
CA GLY A 79 -10.89 -3.05 -24.08
C GLY A 79 -9.71 -2.66 -24.97
N HIS A 80 -9.88 -1.54 -25.67
CA HIS A 80 -8.83 -0.96 -26.51
C HIS A 80 -7.83 -0.18 -25.63
N PRO A 81 -6.51 -0.21 -25.91
CA PRO A 81 -5.58 0.77 -25.39
C PRO A 81 -6.14 2.19 -25.44
N LEU A 82 -5.88 2.97 -24.39
CA LEU A 82 -6.24 4.38 -24.34
C LEU A 82 -5.64 5.12 -25.54
N THR A 83 -6.51 5.78 -26.29
CA THR A 83 -6.16 6.62 -27.42
C THR A 83 -6.18 8.08 -27.03
N TYR A 84 -5.74 8.94 -27.94
CA TYR A 84 -5.81 10.38 -27.76
C TYR A 84 -7.27 10.88 -27.71
N ASP A 85 -8.15 10.27 -28.51
CA ASP A 85 -9.57 10.66 -28.54
C ASP A 85 -10.27 10.32 -27.22
N ASP A 86 -9.93 9.18 -26.59
CA ASP A 86 -10.45 8.83 -25.26
C ASP A 86 -10.06 9.88 -24.19
N LEU A 87 -8.83 10.41 -24.27
CA LEU A 87 -8.37 11.48 -23.36
C LEU A 87 -9.10 12.80 -23.62
N LEU A 88 -9.32 13.16 -24.89
CA LEU A 88 -10.08 14.36 -25.25
C LEU A 88 -11.53 14.26 -24.77
N ASP A 89 -12.19 13.12 -25.02
CA ASP A 89 -13.55 12.85 -24.58
C ASP A 89 -13.67 12.92 -23.06
N PHE A 90 -12.69 12.36 -22.32
CA PHE A 90 -12.65 12.48 -20.86
C PHE A 90 -12.56 13.93 -20.38
N VAL A 91 -11.68 14.74 -20.97
CA VAL A 91 -11.50 16.16 -20.60
C VAL A 91 -12.76 16.97 -20.91
N LEU A 92 -13.37 16.75 -22.07
CA LEU A 92 -14.62 17.40 -22.47
C LEU A 92 -15.76 17.04 -21.51
N ASN A 93 -15.87 15.77 -21.10
CA ASN A 93 -16.87 15.32 -20.14
C ASN A 93 -16.68 15.95 -18.75
N LEU A 94 -15.44 16.06 -18.25
CA LEU A 94 -15.15 16.74 -16.97
C LEU A 94 -15.52 18.23 -17.01
N SER A 95 -15.32 18.90 -18.14
CA SER A 95 -15.63 20.32 -18.28
C SER A 95 -17.13 20.63 -18.32
N THR A 96 -17.95 19.65 -18.70
CA THR A 96 -19.39 19.84 -18.95
C THR A 96 -20.26 19.32 -17.78
N THR A 97 -19.72 18.46 -16.92
CA THR A 97 -20.55 17.66 -16.01
C THR A 97 -20.26 17.94 -14.53
N GLN A 98 -21.26 18.42 -13.77
CA GLN A 98 -21.25 18.46 -12.29
C GLN A 98 -21.42 17.06 -11.65
N LEU A 99 -20.81 16.01 -12.22
CA LEU A 99 -21.12 14.62 -11.84
C LEU A 99 -20.68 14.30 -10.39
N LEU A 100 -19.58 14.89 -9.93
CA LEU A 100 -19.04 14.70 -8.58
C LEU A 100 -19.88 15.37 -7.47
N ALA A 101 -20.76 16.33 -7.82
CA ALA A 101 -21.56 17.04 -6.81
C ALA A 101 -22.66 16.15 -6.21
N VAL A 102 -23.21 15.20 -6.97
CA VAL A 102 -24.31 14.32 -6.52
C VAL A 102 -23.78 13.14 -5.70
N GLU A 103 -22.66 12.53 -6.09
CA GLU A 103 -22.06 11.42 -5.34
C GLU A 103 -21.33 11.88 -4.07
N ALA A 104 -20.61 13.03 -4.10
CA ALA A 104 -19.96 13.56 -2.91
C ALA A 104 -20.96 13.95 -1.81
N ALA A 105 -22.16 14.41 -2.18
CA ALA A 105 -23.24 14.68 -1.23
C ALA A 105 -23.78 13.40 -0.56
N GLY A 106 -23.80 12.27 -1.28
CA GLY A 106 -24.19 10.97 -0.74
C GLY A 106 -23.15 10.36 0.21
N VAL A 107 -21.86 10.50 -0.11
CA VAL A 107 -20.76 10.01 0.74
C VAL A 107 -20.62 10.82 2.03
N ALA A 108 -20.86 12.14 2.00
CA ALA A 108 -20.82 12.98 3.20
C ALA A 108 -21.90 12.61 4.24
N GLY A 109 -23.05 12.08 3.82
CA GLY A 109 -24.12 11.62 4.73
C GLY A 109 -23.81 10.31 5.45
N ALA A 110 -22.92 9.47 4.92
CA ALA A 110 -22.52 8.20 5.52
C ALA A 110 -21.47 8.33 6.64
N LEU A 111 -20.81 9.48 6.73
CA LEU A 111 -19.73 9.77 7.69
C LEU A 111 -20.19 10.57 8.93
N GLN A 112 -21.51 10.81 9.12
CA GLN A 112 -21.98 11.46 10.34
C GLN A 112 -21.64 10.60 11.58
N PRO A 113 -20.98 11.16 12.62
CA PRO A 113 -20.69 10.42 13.83
C PRO A 113 -22.00 10.02 14.51
N ARG A 114 -22.14 8.74 14.83
CA ARG A 114 -23.18 8.24 15.71
C ARG A 114 -22.97 8.84 17.11
N HIS A 115 -23.62 9.98 17.38
CA HIS A 115 -23.77 10.46 18.74
C HIS A 115 -24.75 9.54 19.46
N GLY A 116 -24.19 8.63 20.29
CA GLY A 116 -24.93 7.84 21.25
C GLY A 116 -25.50 8.73 22.35
N GLY A 117 -26.78 8.51 22.66
CA GLY A 117 -27.42 8.95 23.90
C GLY A 117 -27.28 7.89 24.99
#